data_AF-A0AAD9CCE4-F1
#
_entry.id   AF-A0AAD9CCE4-F1
#
_cell.length_a   1.000
_cell.length_b   1.000
_cell.length_c   1.000
_cell.angle_alpha   90.00
_cell.angle_beta   90.00
_cell.angle_gamma   90.00
#
_symmetry.space_group_name_H-M   'P 1'
#
loop_
_entity.id
_entity.type
_entity.pdbx_description
1 polymer ?
#
loop_
_entity_poly.entity_id
_entity_poly.type
_entity_poly.pdbx_seq_one_letter_code
_entity_poly.pdbx_strand_id
1 'polypeptide(L)'
;MRKEGRLTRWIGWTVVVAALLLVGFIIGWFAKPTRPNTPNDTVSGKYLREFLDEMRPEQIREHLRKFTRLPHLAGTEQNLKYAEQIMKEWKEYGLDSVEMVPYDVLLSYPNKTQPNYISIIDQLGSEVFNTSLAEPVPEGYEDVSNIVPPYSAFSPKGQPEGDLVYVNYGRTEDFFQLERDMGLNATGRIVIVRYGKISEAIR
;
A
#
# COMPACT_ATOMS: atom_id res chain seq x y z
N MET A 1 35.97 49.61 64.03
CA MET A 1 36.22 49.77 62.57
C MET A 1 36.76 48.48 61.93
N ARG A 2 35.99 47.37 61.91
CA ARG A 2 36.49 46.06 61.41
C ARG A 2 35.55 45.38 60.39
N LYS A 3 34.62 46.14 59.79
CA LYS A 3 33.64 45.64 58.80
C LYS A 3 34.03 45.94 57.34
N GLU A 4 34.78 47.02 57.07
CA GLU A 4 35.09 47.45 55.69
C GLU A 4 36.06 46.52 54.96
N GLY A 5 37.08 45.98 55.64
CA GLY A 5 38.05 45.06 55.03
C GLY A 5 37.52 43.67 54.66
N ARG A 6 36.37 43.25 55.22
CA ARG A 6 35.67 42.05 54.75
C ARG A 6 34.89 42.37 53.48
N LEU A 7 34.13 43.46 53.46
CA LEU A 7 33.29 43.80 52.31
C LEU A 7 34.11 43.99 51.02
N THR A 8 35.26 44.66 51.10
CA THR A 8 36.17 44.82 49.94
C THR A 8 36.79 43.51 49.46
N ARG A 9 37.10 42.57 50.36
CA ARG A 9 37.52 41.21 49.98
C ARG A 9 36.39 40.42 49.32
N TRP A 10 35.15 40.52 49.82
CA TRP A 10 34.00 39.85 49.21
C TRP A 10 33.69 40.41 47.82
N ILE A 11 33.76 41.73 47.63
CA ILE A 11 33.61 42.37 46.31
C ILE A 11 34.72 41.90 45.35
N GLY A 12 35.97 41.88 45.81
CA GLY A 12 37.09 41.36 45.02
C GLY A 12 36.89 39.90 44.59
N TRP A 13 36.43 39.04 45.50
CA TRP A 13 36.10 37.64 45.18
C TRP A 13 34.94 37.51 44.20
N THR A 14 33.89 38.31 44.32
CA THR A 14 32.77 38.29 43.36
C THR A 14 33.20 38.71 41.96
N VAL A 15 34.09 39.69 41.83
CA VAL A 15 34.63 40.13 40.53
C VAL A 15 35.48 39.02 39.90
N VAL A 16 36.32 38.34 40.69
CA VAL A 16 37.13 37.22 40.20
C VAL A 16 36.25 36.05 39.75
N VAL A 17 35.21 35.71 40.52
CA VAL A 17 34.26 34.65 40.14
C VAL A 17 33.49 35.02 38.88
N ALA A 18 33.03 36.26 38.75
CA ALA A 18 32.35 36.74 37.54
C ALA A 18 33.27 36.71 36.32
N ALA A 19 34.54 37.09 36.48
CA ALA A 19 35.54 37.01 35.42
C ALA A 19 35.81 35.56 35.00
N LEU A 20 35.93 34.63 35.94
CA LEU A 20 36.10 33.21 35.64
C LEU A 20 34.87 32.60 34.95
N LEU A 21 33.66 33.02 35.33
CA LEU A 21 32.43 32.60 34.64
C LEU A 21 32.35 33.17 33.22
N LEU A 22 32.74 34.42 33.01
CA LEU A 22 32.81 35.02 31.67
C LEU A 22 33.86 34.33 30.80
N VAL A 23 35.04 34.04 31.33
CA VAL A 23 36.07 33.28 30.62
C VAL A 23 35.60 31.86 30.32
N GLY A 24 34.98 31.17 31.28
CA GLY A 24 34.38 29.85 31.07
C GLY A 24 33.26 29.87 30.03
N PHE A 25 32.44 30.92 30.00
CA PHE A 25 31.38 31.12 29.00
C PHE A 25 31.96 31.38 27.61
N ILE A 26 32.99 32.22 27.50
CA ILE A 26 33.68 32.50 26.24
C ILE A 26 34.36 31.23 25.72
N ILE A 27 35.08 30.50 26.58
CA ILE A 27 35.68 29.21 26.22
C ILE A 27 34.60 28.22 25.82
N GLY A 28 33.50 28.08 26.55
CA GLY A 28 32.39 27.18 26.17
C GLY A 28 31.68 27.59 24.89
N TRP A 29 31.59 28.89 24.61
CA TRP A 29 30.98 29.43 23.39
C TRP A 29 31.86 29.21 22.16
N PHE A 30 33.18 29.39 22.29
CA PHE A 30 34.14 29.21 21.18
C PHE A 30 34.70 27.79 21.07
N ALA A 31 34.62 26.96 22.12
CA ALA A 31 34.98 25.54 22.10
C ALA A 31 33.79 24.63 21.76
N LYS A 32 32.58 25.20 21.52
CA LYS A 32 31.55 24.44 20.80
C LYS A 32 32.15 24.03 19.46
N PRO A 33 32.32 22.72 19.18
CA PRO A 33 32.68 22.33 17.84
C PRO A 33 31.56 22.85 16.94
N THR A 34 31.84 23.84 16.11
CA THR A 34 31.10 24.01 14.86
C THR A 34 31.10 22.63 14.26
N ARG A 35 29.92 21.99 14.19
CA ARG A 35 29.78 20.76 13.44
C ARG A 35 30.44 21.06 12.11
N PRO A 36 31.51 20.37 11.71
CA PRO A 36 32.02 20.56 10.37
C PRO A 36 30.80 20.35 9.47
N ASN A 37 30.51 21.30 8.57
CA ASN A 37 29.61 20.99 7.47
C ASN A 37 30.22 19.75 6.83
N THR A 38 29.63 18.60 7.12
CA THR A 38 30.16 17.32 6.69
C THR A 38 30.18 17.40 5.17
N PRO A 39 31.31 17.19 4.48
CA PRO A 39 31.35 17.22 3.01
C PRO A 39 30.34 16.26 2.38
N ASN A 40 29.89 15.27 3.17
CA ASN A 40 28.88 14.28 2.83
C ASN A 40 27.51 14.87 2.49
N ASP A 41 27.07 15.99 3.07
CA ASP A 41 25.73 16.53 2.76
C ASP A 41 25.68 17.11 1.34
N THR A 42 26.74 17.80 0.92
CA THR A 42 26.87 18.35 -0.45
C THR A 42 27.06 17.27 -1.51
N VAL A 43 27.82 16.21 -1.20
CA VAL A 43 28.07 15.09 -2.12
C VAL A 43 26.82 14.20 -2.23
N SER A 44 26.14 13.92 -1.12
CA SER A 44 24.87 13.18 -1.11
C SER A 44 23.79 13.93 -1.87
N GLY A 45 23.69 15.26 -1.70
CA GLY A 45 22.75 16.08 -2.46
C GLY A 45 23.02 16.10 -3.97
N LYS A 46 24.29 16.04 -4.38
CA LYS A 46 24.66 15.95 -5.80
C LYS A 46 24.22 14.63 -6.42
N TYR A 47 24.57 13.49 -5.83
CA TYR A 47 24.17 12.17 -6.36
C TYR A 47 22.67 11.96 -6.33
N LEU A 48 21.99 12.44 -5.28
CA LEU A 48 20.54 12.41 -5.23
C LEU A 48 19.94 13.18 -6.41
N ARG A 49 20.47 14.37 -6.71
CA ARG A 49 19.99 15.19 -7.82
C ARG A 49 20.23 14.54 -9.18
N GLU A 50 21.44 14.02 -9.41
CA GLU A 50 21.75 13.28 -10.64
C GLU A 50 20.82 12.06 -10.80
N PHE A 51 20.56 11.31 -9.74
CA PHE A 51 19.61 10.20 -9.75
C PHE A 51 18.17 10.63 -10.09
N LEU A 52 17.69 11.72 -9.47
CA LEU A 52 16.35 12.25 -9.74
C LEU A 52 16.22 12.79 -11.17
N ASP A 53 17.26 13.43 -11.70
CA ASP A 53 17.29 14.00 -13.06
C ASP A 53 17.30 12.90 -14.14
N GLU A 54 17.84 11.71 -13.85
CA GLU A 54 17.80 10.55 -14.76
C GLU A 54 16.43 9.86 -14.82
N MET A 55 15.53 10.08 -13.84
CA MET A 55 14.19 9.51 -13.86
C MET A 55 13.28 10.23 -14.87
N ARG A 56 13.21 9.69 -16.09
CA ARG A 56 12.44 10.28 -17.20
C ARG A 56 10.98 9.81 -17.24
N PRO A 57 9.98 10.72 -17.25
CA PRO A 57 8.56 10.36 -17.38
C PRO A 57 8.23 9.52 -18.62
N GLU A 58 8.95 9.74 -19.71
CA GLU A 58 8.76 9.01 -20.98
C GLU A 58 9.10 7.54 -20.81
N GLN A 59 10.15 7.22 -20.05
CA GLN A 59 10.50 5.83 -19.75
C GLN A 59 9.41 5.18 -18.89
N ILE A 60 8.95 5.86 -17.84
CA ILE A 60 7.86 5.36 -16.99
C ILE A 60 6.61 5.03 -17.83
N ARG A 61 6.26 5.93 -18.77
CA ARG A 61 5.14 5.72 -19.70
C ARG A 61 5.34 4.49 -20.59
N GLU A 62 6.53 4.27 -21.15
CA GLU A 62 6.81 3.11 -21.98
C GLU A 62 6.81 1.80 -21.17
N HIS A 63 7.36 1.80 -19.95
CA HIS A 63 7.29 0.66 -19.04
C HIS A 63 5.83 0.33 -18.66
N LEU A 64 5.02 1.34 -18.35
CA LEU A 64 3.60 1.14 -18.06
C LEU A 64 2.90 0.48 -19.25
N ARG A 65 3.02 1.06 -20.46
CA ARG A 65 2.41 0.53 -21.70
C ARG A 65 2.78 -0.92 -21.96
N LYS A 66 4.03 -1.26 -21.72
CA LYS A 66 4.57 -2.61 -21.93
C LYS A 66 3.98 -3.64 -20.97
N PHE A 67 3.88 -3.31 -19.69
CA PHE A 67 3.39 -4.23 -18.66
C PHE A 67 1.87 -4.26 -18.55
N THR A 68 1.13 -3.29 -19.09
CA THR A 68 -0.34 -3.28 -19.12
C THR A 68 -0.95 -3.79 -20.43
N ARG A 69 -0.14 -4.38 -21.32
CA ARG A 69 -0.62 -4.84 -22.64
C ARG A 69 -1.41 -6.14 -22.57
N LEU A 70 -1.03 -7.05 -21.68
CA LEU A 70 -1.65 -8.37 -21.55
C LEU A 70 -1.99 -8.68 -20.08
N PRO A 71 -3.07 -9.43 -19.79
CA PRO A 71 -3.39 -9.86 -18.44
C PRO A 71 -2.24 -10.69 -17.84
N HIS A 72 -1.83 -10.36 -16.62
CA HIS A 72 -0.71 -10.99 -15.94
C HIS A 72 -1.12 -11.43 -14.52
N LEU A 73 -2.20 -12.21 -14.43
CA LEU A 73 -2.66 -12.77 -13.17
C LEU A 73 -1.57 -13.65 -12.54
N ALA A 74 -1.43 -13.60 -11.22
CA ALA A 74 -0.46 -14.43 -10.48
C ALA A 74 -0.60 -15.91 -10.88
N GLY A 75 0.52 -16.64 -10.95
CA GLY A 75 0.54 -18.06 -11.32
C GLY A 75 0.30 -18.37 -12.81
N THR A 76 0.11 -17.37 -13.68
CA THR A 76 -0.07 -17.59 -15.13
C THR A 76 1.25 -17.53 -15.91
N GLU A 77 1.26 -18.15 -17.10
CA GLU A 77 2.41 -18.12 -18.03
C GLU A 77 2.81 -16.70 -18.43
N GLN A 78 1.82 -15.81 -18.63
CA GLN A 78 2.09 -14.42 -19.00
C GLN A 78 2.79 -13.65 -17.87
N ASN A 79 2.40 -13.91 -16.61
CA ASN A 79 3.08 -13.31 -15.46
C ASN A 79 4.53 -13.80 -15.32
N LEU A 80 4.80 -15.08 -15.63
CA LEU A 80 6.17 -15.62 -15.67
C LEU A 80 7.01 -14.92 -16.75
N LYS A 81 6.48 -14.73 -17.97
CA LYS A 81 7.19 -14.01 -19.05
C LYS A 81 7.58 -12.59 -18.64
N TYR A 82 6.71 -11.89 -17.92
CA TYR A 82 7.04 -10.56 -17.40
C TYR A 82 8.09 -10.60 -16.29
N ALA A 83 8.09 -11.61 -15.41
CA ALA A 83 9.14 -11.79 -14.42
C ALA A 83 10.52 -12.04 -15.05
N GLU A 84 10.58 -12.90 -16.07
CA GLU A 84 11.80 -13.15 -16.84
C GLU A 84 12.31 -11.89 -17.56
N GLN A 85 11.38 -11.09 -18.09
CA GLN A 85 11.69 -9.83 -18.71
C GLN A 85 12.27 -8.80 -17.73
N ILE A 86 11.65 -8.64 -16.55
CA ILE A 86 12.17 -7.76 -15.49
C ILE A 86 13.56 -8.23 -15.05
N MET A 87 13.74 -9.54 -14.85
CA MET A 87 15.04 -10.12 -14.50
C MET A 87 16.12 -9.74 -15.53
N LYS A 88 15.78 -9.82 -16.83
CA LYS A 88 16.69 -9.44 -17.91
C LYS A 88 17.03 -7.95 -17.87
N GLU A 89 16.02 -7.08 -17.76
CA GLU A 89 16.22 -5.61 -17.70
C GLU A 89 17.07 -5.20 -16.51
N TRP A 90 16.83 -5.80 -15.34
CA TRP A 90 17.61 -5.54 -14.14
C TRP A 90 19.08 -5.90 -14.28
N LYS A 91 19.39 -7.01 -14.97
CA LYS A 91 20.77 -7.37 -15.31
C LYS A 91 21.39 -6.36 -16.28
N GLU A 92 20.62 -5.92 -17.29
CA GLU A 92 21.07 -4.91 -18.26
C GLU A 92 21.31 -3.54 -17.61
N TYR A 93 20.56 -3.18 -16.57
CA TYR A 93 20.75 -1.95 -15.79
C TYR A 93 21.99 -2.00 -14.87
N GLY A 94 22.64 -3.15 -14.74
CA GLY A 94 23.88 -3.30 -13.98
C GLY A 94 23.70 -3.62 -12.51
N LEU A 95 22.58 -4.23 -12.11
CA LEU A 95 22.45 -4.78 -10.75
C LEU A 95 23.39 -5.97 -10.55
N ASP A 96 24.08 -6.00 -9.41
CA ASP A 96 25.11 -7.00 -9.10
C ASP A 96 24.58 -8.44 -9.05
N SER A 97 23.36 -8.62 -8.54
CA SER A 97 22.68 -9.92 -8.47
C SER A 97 21.20 -9.78 -8.76
N VAL A 98 20.66 -10.69 -9.58
CA VAL A 98 19.25 -10.76 -9.95
C VAL A 98 18.82 -12.22 -10.09
N GLU A 99 17.87 -12.63 -9.27
CA GLU A 99 17.41 -14.01 -9.15
C GLU A 99 15.87 -14.11 -9.21
N MET A 100 15.35 -15.24 -9.70
CA MET A 100 13.93 -15.58 -9.58
C MET A 100 13.76 -16.58 -8.43
N VAL A 101 12.87 -16.27 -7.49
CA VAL A 101 12.62 -17.10 -6.29
C VAL A 101 11.19 -17.64 -6.35
N PRO A 102 10.98 -18.90 -6.79
CA PRO A 102 9.65 -19.49 -6.89
C PRO A 102 9.16 -20.02 -5.53
N TYR A 103 7.84 -19.94 -5.33
CA TYR A 103 7.16 -20.54 -4.19
C TYR A 103 5.89 -21.24 -4.66
N ASP A 104 5.62 -22.42 -4.10
CA ASP A 104 4.37 -23.13 -4.28
C ASP A 104 3.34 -22.60 -3.27
N VAL A 105 2.41 -21.79 -3.75
CA VAL A 105 1.37 -21.14 -2.94
C VAL A 105 -0.03 -21.56 -3.40
N LEU A 106 -0.97 -21.61 -2.45
CA LEU A 106 -2.37 -21.88 -2.77
C LEU A 106 -2.98 -20.64 -3.46
N LEU A 107 -3.40 -20.81 -4.71
CA LEU A 107 -4.15 -19.82 -5.48
C LEU A 107 -5.55 -20.34 -5.78
N SER A 108 -6.44 -19.43 -6.18
CA SER A 108 -7.82 -19.77 -6.56
C SER A 108 -8.16 -19.13 -7.89
N TYR A 109 -8.89 -19.84 -8.75
CA TYR A 109 -9.34 -19.35 -10.05
C TYR A 109 -10.78 -19.82 -10.34
N PRO A 110 -11.58 -19.05 -11.08
CA PRO A 110 -12.90 -19.49 -11.51
C PRO A 110 -12.79 -20.65 -12.51
N ASN A 111 -13.82 -21.50 -12.54
CA ASN A 111 -13.88 -22.59 -13.50
C ASN A 111 -14.28 -22.04 -14.88
N LYS A 112 -13.44 -22.26 -15.91
CA LYS A 112 -13.72 -21.81 -17.28
C LYS A 112 -14.92 -22.51 -17.92
N THR A 113 -15.21 -23.76 -17.53
CA THR A 113 -16.33 -24.54 -18.10
C THR A 113 -17.64 -24.34 -17.36
N GLN A 114 -17.58 -23.84 -16.11
CA GLN A 114 -18.73 -23.53 -15.28
C GLN A 114 -18.57 -22.11 -14.74
N PRO A 115 -18.93 -21.09 -15.53
CA PRO A 115 -18.82 -19.69 -15.12
C PRO A 115 -19.67 -19.39 -13.88
N ASN A 116 -19.18 -18.47 -13.06
CA ASN A 116 -19.94 -17.96 -11.92
C ASN A 116 -20.97 -16.93 -12.42
N TYR A 117 -22.16 -16.95 -11.85
CA TYR A 117 -23.18 -15.92 -12.04
C TYR A 117 -24.15 -15.92 -10.86
N ILE A 118 -24.95 -14.86 -10.76
CA ILE A 118 -26.09 -14.76 -9.85
C ILE A 118 -27.34 -14.69 -10.71
N SER A 119 -28.39 -15.41 -10.30
CA SER A 119 -29.70 -15.35 -10.93
C SER A 119 -30.78 -14.91 -9.95
N ILE A 120 -31.82 -14.26 -10.49
CA ILE A 120 -33.09 -14.06 -9.80
C ILE A 120 -34.03 -15.12 -10.35
N ILE A 121 -34.66 -15.87 -9.46
CA ILE A 121 -35.63 -16.91 -9.81
C ILE A 121 -37.05 -16.46 -9.43
N ASP A 122 -38.04 -16.93 -10.19
CA ASP A 122 -39.44 -16.76 -9.85
C ASP A 122 -39.94 -17.84 -8.86
N GLN A 123 -41.23 -17.78 -8.50
CA GLN A 123 -41.87 -18.75 -7.59
C GLN A 123 -41.93 -20.17 -8.16
N LEU A 124 -41.71 -20.34 -9.47
CA LEU A 124 -41.69 -21.63 -10.15
C LEU A 124 -40.25 -22.17 -10.31
N GLY A 125 -39.25 -21.45 -9.78
CA GLY A 125 -37.83 -21.80 -9.89
C GLY A 125 -37.22 -21.49 -11.26
N SER A 126 -37.88 -20.67 -12.08
CA SER A 126 -37.37 -20.27 -13.39
C SER A 126 -36.51 -19.01 -13.27
N GLU A 127 -35.34 -19.01 -13.91
CA GLU A 127 -34.46 -17.83 -13.95
C GLU A 127 -35.11 -16.70 -14.77
N VAL A 128 -35.35 -15.56 -14.13
CA VAL A 128 -35.91 -14.35 -14.75
C VAL A 128 -34.86 -13.30 -15.07
N PHE A 129 -33.70 -13.37 -14.42
CA PHE A 129 -32.57 -12.47 -14.66
C PHE A 129 -31.26 -13.14 -14.27
N ASN A 130 -30.24 -13.00 -15.12
CA ASN A 130 -28.89 -13.50 -14.87
C ASN A 130 -27.87 -12.37 -14.96
N THR A 131 -26.88 -12.35 -14.07
CA THR A 131 -25.76 -11.40 -14.17
C THR A 131 -24.87 -11.70 -15.37
N SER A 132 -24.14 -10.68 -15.84
CA SER A 132 -23.11 -10.85 -16.86
C SER A 132 -22.03 -11.83 -16.42
N LEU A 133 -21.61 -12.74 -17.32
CA LEU A 133 -20.55 -13.72 -17.07
C LEU A 133 -19.14 -13.10 -17.10
N ALA A 134 -18.99 -11.97 -17.79
CA ALA A 134 -17.74 -11.25 -17.94
C ALA A 134 -18.04 -9.76 -18.18
N GLU A 135 -17.04 -8.91 -17.95
CA GLU A 135 -17.11 -7.51 -18.33
C GLU A 135 -16.99 -7.36 -19.86
N PRO A 136 -17.60 -6.32 -20.45
CA PRO A 136 -17.32 -5.95 -21.83
C PRO A 136 -15.84 -5.70 -22.03
N VAL A 137 -15.28 -6.22 -23.12
CA VAL A 137 -13.87 -6.00 -23.46
C VAL A 137 -13.67 -4.51 -23.79
N PRO A 138 -12.69 -3.83 -23.17
CA PRO A 138 -12.38 -2.43 -23.48
C PRO A 138 -11.89 -2.27 -24.93
N GLU A 139 -12.12 -1.08 -25.49
CA GLU A 139 -11.63 -0.73 -26.82
C GLU A 139 -10.09 -0.86 -26.91
N GLY A 140 -9.60 -1.48 -27.99
CA GLY A 140 -8.18 -1.74 -28.22
C GLY A 140 -7.65 -3.03 -27.58
N TYR A 141 -8.51 -3.78 -26.90
CA TYR A 141 -8.20 -5.07 -26.26
C TYR A 141 -8.99 -6.23 -26.87
N GLU A 142 -9.61 -6.06 -28.03
CA GLU A 142 -10.50 -7.04 -28.68
C GLU A 142 -9.76 -8.36 -29.00
N ASP A 143 -8.48 -8.28 -29.32
CA ASP A 143 -7.62 -9.44 -29.60
C ASP A 143 -7.04 -10.11 -28.34
N VAL A 144 -7.33 -9.55 -27.15
CA VAL A 144 -6.79 -10.07 -25.88
C VAL A 144 -7.64 -11.21 -25.37
N SER A 145 -7.01 -12.39 -25.31
CA SER A 145 -7.59 -13.60 -24.74
C SER A 145 -7.22 -13.77 -23.26
N ASN A 146 -7.84 -14.75 -22.59
CA ASN A 146 -7.55 -15.12 -21.20
C ASN A 146 -7.82 -14.04 -20.15
N ILE A 147 -8.74 -13.10 -20.42
CA ILE A 147 -9.30 -12.23 -19.39
C ILE A 147 -10.10 -13.11 -18.42
N VAL A 148 -9.72 -13.07 -17.15
CA VAL A 148 -10.37 -13.86 -16.10
C VAL A 148 -11.68 -13.16 -15.71
N PRO A 149 -12.82 -13.86 -15.72
CA PRO A 149 -14.10 -13.26 -15.36
C PRO A 149 -14.11 -12.82 -13.88
N PRO A 150 -14.96 -11.86 -13.50
CA PRO A 150 -15.08 -11.43 -12.11
C PRO A 150 -15.38 -12.60 -11.15
N TYR A 151 -14.64 -12.66 -10.05
CA TYR A 151 -14.84 -13.66 -8.99
C TYR A 151 -14.23 -13.17 -7.67
N SER A 152 -14.71 -13.69 -6.55
CA SER A 152 -14.08 -13.51 -5.24
C SER A 152 -13.07 -14.65 -4.99
N ALA A 153 -11.78 -14.31 -4.92
CA ALA A 153 -10.74 -15.28 -4.66
C ALA A 153 -10.97 -16.00 -3.33
N PHE A 154 -10.69 -17.32 -3.32
CA PHE A 154 -10.90 -18.23 -2.19
C PHE A 154 -12.35 -18.45 -1.73
N SER A 155 -13.35 -17.89 -2.44
CA SER A 155 -14.76 -18.17 -2.14
C SER A 155 -15.06 -19.68 -2.22
N PRO A 156 -15.80 -20.25 -1.25
CA PRO A 156 -16.21 -21.65 -1.32
C PRO A 156 -17.14 -21.90 -2.51
N LYS A 157 -17.13 -23.14 -2.99
CA LYS A 157 -18.08 -23.59 -4.02
C LYS A 157 -19.46 -23.78 -3.41
N GLY A 158 -20.50 -23.32 -4.10
CA GLY A 158 -21.88 -23.52 -3.68
C GLY A 158 -22.87 -22.87 -4.64
N GLN A 159 -24.14 -23.25 -4.50
CA GLN A 159 -25.28 -22.65 -5.19
C GLN A 159 -26.36 -22.34 -4.14
N PRO A 160 -26.12 -21.38 -3.24
CA PRO A 160 -27.11 -21.02 -2.23
C PRO A 160 -28.28 -20.26 -2.86
N GLU A 161 -29.49 -20.52 -2.37
CA GLU A 161 -30.72 -19.84 -2.74
C GLU A 161 -31.35 -19.24 -1.46
N GLY A 162 -31.86 -18.02 -1.54
CA GLY A 162 -32.53 -17.37 -0.43
C GLY A 162 -32.88 -15.91 -0.70
N ASP A 163 -33.61 -15.30 0.24
CA ASP A 163 -34.02 -13.90 0.14
C ASP A 163 -32.80 -12.97 0.10
N LEU A 164 -32.91 -11.89 -0.67
CA LEU A 164 -31.88 -10.87 -0.77
C LEU A 164 -32.02 -9.80 0.33
N VAL A 165 -30.93 -9.49 1.04
CA VAL A 165 -30.89 -8.40 2.03
C VAL A 165 -29.71 -7.48 1.75
N TYR A 166 -29.98 -6.18 1.67
CA TYR A 166 -28.93 -5.17 1.54
C TYR A 166 -28.36 -4.79 2.91
N VAL A 167 -27.03 -4.89 3.08
CA VAL A 167 -26.35 -4.63 4.36
C VAL A 167 -25.20 -3.64 4.18
N ASN A 168 -25.45 -2.51 3.51
CA ASN A 168 -24.51 -1.40 3.40
C ASN A 168 -23.06 -1.85 3.06
N TYR A 169 -22.07 -1.57 3.93
CA TYR A 169 -20.67 -1.98 3.73
C TYR A 169 -20.35 -3.35 4.38
N GLY A 170 -21.34 -4.01 4.96
CA GLY A 170 -21.20 -5.29 5.67
C GLY A 170 -20.28 -5.22 6.88
N ARG A 171 -20.23 -4.06 7.55
CA ARG A 171 -19.46 -3.90 8.79
C ARG A 171 -20.23 -4.48 9.97
N THR A 172 -19.55 -4.74 11.07
CA THR A 172 -20.19 -5.25 12.29
C THR A 172 -21.33 -4.35 12.75
N GLU A 173 -21.15 -3.02 12.68
CA GLU A 173 -22.20 -2.04 12.99
C GLU A 173 -23.39 -2.07 12.01
N ASP A 174 -23.15 -2.39 10.73
CA ASP A 174 -24.23 -2.48 9.74
C ASP A 174 -25.12 -3.70 10.05
N PHE A 175 -24.53 -4.82 10.51
CA PHE A 175 -25.28 -5.99 10.97
C PHE A 175 -26.01 -5.74 12.30
N PHE A 176 -25.38 -5.02 13.24
CA PHE A 176 -26.07 -4.65 14.49
C PHE A 176 -27.27 -3.74 14.23
N GLN A 177 -27.14 -2.77 13.32
CA GLN A 177 -28.26 -1.92 12.94
C GLN A 177 -29.38 -2.72 12.26
N LEU A 178 -29.01 -3.64 11.36
CA LEU A 178 -29.96 -4.53 10.68
C LEU A 178 -30.79 -5.35 11.67
N GLU A 179 -30.14 -5.95 12.66
CA GLU A 179 -30.79 -6.82 13.65
C GLU A 179 -31.56 -6.03 14.71
N ARG A 180 -30.94 -5.01 15.31
CA ARG A 180 -31.48 -4.31 16.49
C ARG A 180 -32.48 -3.22 16.14
N ASP A 181 -32.18 -2.44 15.11
CA ASP A 181 -32.95 -1.24 14.78
C ASP A 181 -34.00 -1.53 13.70
N MET A 182 -33.69 -2.43 12.76
CA MET A 182 -34.60 -2.80 11.67
C MET A 182 -35.34 -4.13 11.89
N GLY A 183 -34.94 -4.94 12.87
CA GLY A 183 -35.59 -6.22 13.18
C GLY A 183 -35.43 -7.28 12.08
N LEU A 184 -34.41 -7.16 11.22
CA LEU A 184 -34.16 -8.07 10.10
C LEU A 184 -33.06 -9.09 10.46
N ASN A 185 -33.35 -10.38 10.27
CA ASN A 185 -32.39 -11.46 10.48
C ASN A 185 -31.65 -11.83 9.16
N ALA A 186 -30.33 -11.89 9.15
CA ALA A 186 -29.57 -12.28 7.95
C ALA A 186 -29.36 -13.80 7.80
N THR A 187 -29.68 -14.61 8.82
CA THR A 187 -29.51 -16.07 8.77
C THR A 187 -30.35 -16.69 7.67
N GLY A 188 -29.71 -17.49 6.80
CA GLY A 188 -30.35 -18.17 5.67
C GLY A 188 -30.69 -17.25 4.49
N ARG A 189 -30.21 -15.99 4.49
CA ARG A 189 -30.45 -15.02 3.43
C ARG A 189 -29.16 -14.72 2.66
N ILE A 190 -29.30 -14.33 1.39
CA ILE A 190 -28.20 -13.84 0.57
C ILE A 190 -28.03 -12.35 0.87
N VAL A 191 -26.85 -11.98 1.38
CA VAL A 191 -26.54 -10.60 1.72
C VAL A 191 -25.80 -9.92 0.57
N ILE A 192 -26.29 -8.76 0.14
CA ILE A 192 -25.61 -7.87 -0.82
C ILE A 192 -25.03 -6.66 -0.10
N VAL A 193 -23.76 -6.39 -0.37
CA VAL A 193 -22.99 -5.28 0.21
C VAL A 193 -22.34 -4.45 -0.89
N ARG A 194 -22.00 -3.20 -0.58
CA ARG A 194 -21.14 -2.36 -1.42
C ARG A 194 -19.71 -2.38 -0.91
N TYR A 195 -18.76 -2.35 -1.85
CA TYR A 195 -17.34 -2.28 -1.52
C TYR A 195 -16.97 -0.97 -0.83
N GLY A 196 -16.00 -1.07 0.10
CA GLY A 196 -15.42 0.05 0.83
C GLY A 196 -15.50 -0.10 2.36
N LYS A 197 -14.83 0.83 3.06
CA LYS A 197 -14.73 0.94 4.54
C LYS A 197 -13.98 -0.20 5.25
N ILE A 198 -14.15 -1.44 4.82
CA ILE A 198 -13.46 -2.62 5.37
C ILE A 198 -12.88 -3.47 4.25
N SER A 199 -11.87 -4.28 4.59
CA SER A 199 -11.24 -5.24 3.67
C SER A 199 -12.12 -6.46 3.47
N GLU A 200 -12.10 -7.03 2.27
CA GLU A 200 -12.70 -8.32 1.95
C GLU A 200 -12.02 -9.49 2.67
N ALA A 201 -10.74 -9.35 3.00
CA ALA A 201 -9.94 -10.41 3.61
C ALA A 201 -10.31 -10.72 5.09
N ILE A 202 -11.20 -9.93 5.71
CA ILE A 202 -11.55 -10.02 7.14
C ILE A 202 -13.02 -10.47 7.30
N ARG A 203 -13.50 -11.41 6.47
CA ARG A 203 -14.86 -11.93 6.55
C ARG A 203 -14.90 -13.44 6.71
#